data_AF-A0A146MIS5-F1
#
_entry.id   AF-A0A146MIS5-F1
#
_cell.length_a   1.000
_cell.length_b   1.000
_cell.length_c   1.000
_cell.angle_alpha   90.00
_cell.angle_beta   90.00
_cell.angle_gamma   90.00
#
_symmetry.space_group_name_H-M   'P 1'
#
loop_
_entity.id
_entity.type
_entity.pdbx_description
1 polymer ?
#
loop_
_entity_poly.entity_id
_entity_poly.type
_entity_poly.pdbx_seq_one_letter_code
_entity_poly.pdbx_strand_id
1 'polypeptide(L)'
;MYHSTPIYQFSMPCHLCAGTIVMQTDPKNFQYVILEGARRKVQKWDSEENEQILIANHSEKKQLATDAMYHLEHSVTDKMKASEIIPAIQEVQIDRLGHEDDFTLNQIAT
;
A
#
# COMPACT_ATOMS: atom_id res chain seq x y z
N MET A 1 -34.83 -7.04 -0.02
CA MET A 1 -34.47 -8.36 0.54
C MET A 1 -33.71 -9.13 -0.54
N TYR A 2 -32.65 -9.84 -0.20
CA TYR A 2 -31.88 -10.66 -1.14
C TYR A 2 -31.93 -12.12 -0.68
N HIS A 3 -32.63 -12.97 -1.45
CA HIS A 3 -33.02 -14.32 -1.02
C HIS A 3 -33.72 -14.26 0.35
N SER A 4 -33.15 -14.88 1.38
CA SER A 4 -33.62 -14.85 2.77
C SER A 4 -33.03 -13.72 3.62
N THR A 5 -32.04 -12.98 3.10
CA THR A 5 -31.33 -11.94 3.87
C THR A 5 -32.05 -10.58 3.76
N PRO A 6 -32.43 -9.96 4.90
CA PRO A 6 -32.95 -8.59 4.88
C PRO A 6 -31.86 -7.62 4.44
N ILE A 7 -32.26 -6.58 3.71
CA ILE A 7 -31.37 -5.51 3.32
C ILE A 7 -31.63 -4.34 4.28
N TYR A 8 -30.59 -3.87 4.95
CA TYR A 8 -30.67 -2.79 5.91
C TYR A 8 -30.20 -1.49 5.28
N GLN A 9 -30.84 -0.39 5.70
CA GLN A 9 -30.48 0.97 5.33
C GLN A 9 -30.10 1.73 6.59
N PHE A 10 -28.93 2.38 6.55
CA PHE A 10 -28.38 3.16 7.64
C PHE A 10 -28.26 4.61 7.19
N SER A 11 -28.69 5.53 8.05
CA SER A 11 -28.54 6.98 7.85
C SER A 11 -27.66 7.54 8.96
N MET A 12 -26.62 8.30 8.58
CA MET A 12 -25.74 8.99 9.53
C MET A 12 -25.51 10.45 9.11
N PRO A 13 -25.44 11.40 10.06
CA PRO A 13 -25.16 12.80 9.73
C PRO A 13 -23.69 13.00 9.37
N CYS A 14 -23.40 13.96 8.48
CA CYS A 14 -22.03 14.40 8.23
C CYS A 14 -21.55 15.33 9.36
N HIS A 15 -20.29 15.19 9.77
CA HIS A 15 -19.70 16.04 10.81
C HIS A 15 -19.37 17.47 10.34
N LEU A 16 -19.29 17.69 9.02
CA LEU A 16 -18.91 18.99 8.43
C LEU A 16 -20.10 19.75 7.82
N CYS A 17 -21.18 19.08 7.45
CA CYS A 17 -22.33 19.70 6.79
C CYS A 17 -23.65 19.15 7.31
N ALA A 18 -24.76 19.87 7.08
CA ALA A 18 -26.11 19.43 7.44
C ALA A 18 -26.66 18.29 6.55
N GLY A 19 -25.80 17.65 5.74
CA GLY A 19 -26.16 16.52 4.88
C GLY A 19 -26.23 15.21 5.65
N THR A 20 -27.07 14.30 5.18
CA THR A 20 -27.17 12.92 5.69
C THR A 20 -26.57 11.96 4.67
N ILE A 21 -25.77 11.01 5.15
CA ILE A 21 -25.20 9.92 4.35
C ILE A 21 -26.10 8.70 4.52
N VAL A 22 -26.56 8.14 3.40
CA VAL A 22 -27.42 6.95 3.38
C VAL A 22 -26.67 5.80 2.73
N MET A 23 -26.53 4.69 3.46
CA MET A 23 -25.83 3.49 3.01
C MET A 23 -26.73 2.26 3.14
N GLN A 24 -26.59 1.32 2.21
CA GLN A 24 -27.39 0.10 2.12
C GLN A 24 -26.48 -1.14 2.05
N THR A 25 -26.90 -2.25 2.67
CA THR A 25 -26.17 -3.53 2.54
C THR A 25 -26.39 -4.18 1.18
N ASP A 26 -25.32 -4.64 0.54
CA ASP A 26 -25.35 -5.50 -0.64
C ASP A 26 -24.82 -6.91 -0.31
N PRO A 27 -25.72 -7.85 0.05
CA PRO A 27 -25.34 -9.22 0.40
C PRO A 27 -24.85 -10.05 -0.79
N LYS A 28 -24.99 -9.61 -2.04
CA LYS A 28 -24.46 -10.33 -3.21
C LYS A 28 -22.95 -10.17 -3.32
N ASN A 29 -22.46 -8.95 -3.07
CA ASN A 29 -21.05 -8.59 -3.27
C ASN A 29 -20.29 -8.39 -1.94
N PHE A 30 -20.93 -8.68 -0.80
CA PHE A 30 -20.40 -8.43 0.55
C PHE A 30 -19.91 -6.99 0.76
N GLN A 31 -20.67 -6.02 0.25
CA GLN A 31 -20.28 -4.60 0.25
C GLN A 31 -21.43 -3.72 0.73
N TYR A 32 -21.12 -2.47 1.06
CA TYR A 32 -22.11 -1.43 1.28
C TYR A 32 -22.18 -0.53 0.05
N VAL A 33 -23.40 -0.17 -0.36
CA VAL A 33 -23.67 0.75 -1.45
C VAL A 33 -24.11 2.07 -0.85
N ILE A 34 -23.51 3.16 -1.32
CA ILE A 34 -23.91 4.52 -0.93
C ILE A 34 -25.08 4.92 -1.82
N LEU A 35 -26.20 5.30 -1.21
CA LEU A 35 -27.37 5.83 -1.91
C LEU A 35 -27.27 7.35 -2.06
N GLU A 36 -26.98 8.05 -0.96
CA GLU A 36 -27.01 9.51 -0.92
C GLU A 36 -25.92 10.08 -0.01
N GLY A 37 -25.52 11.33 -0.27
CA GLY A 37 -24.71 12.15 0.64
C GLY A 37 -23.20 11.87 0.64
N ALA A 38 -22.73 10.82 -0.02
CA ALA A 38 -21.30 10.52 -0.11
C ALA A 38 -20.91 9.87 -1.45
N ARG A 39 -19.61 9.90 -1.77
CA ARG A 39 -19.03 9.16 -2.89
C ARG A 39 -17.98 8.19 -2.35
N ARG A 40 -17.99 6.96 -2.86
CA ARG A 40 -16.97 5.96 -2.52
C ARG A 40 -15.62 6.44 -3.06
N LYS A 41 -14.65 6.61 -2.15
CA LYS A 41 -13.24 6.77 -2.53
C LYS A 41 -12.70 5.39 -2.89
N VAL A 42 -12.37 5.16 -4.17
CA VAL A 42 -11.74 3.92 -4.61
C VAL A 42 -10.24 4.17 -4.63
N GLN A 43 -9.57 3.95 -3.50
CA GLN A 43 -8.12 3.81 -3.47
C GLN A 43 -7.84 2.31 -3.49
N LYS A 44 -7.71 1.75 -4.69
CA LYS A 44 -7.07 0.45 -4.84
C LYS A 44 -5.59 0.67 -4.53
N TRP A 45 -5.01 -0.18 -3.70
CA TRP A 45 -3.58 -0.17 -3.48
C TRP A 45 -2.91 -0.57 -4.79
N ASP A 46 -2.33 0.41 -5.48
CA ASP A 46 -1.45 0.13 -6.60
C ASP A 46 -0.03 0.06 -6.07
N SER A 47 0.57 -1.11 -6.15
CA SER A 47 1.94 -1.32 -5.68
C SER A 47 2.96 -0.54 -6.52
N GLU A 48 2.60 -0.18 -7.76
CA GLU A 48 3.46 0.61 -8.66
C GLU A 48 3.50 2.08 -8.26
N GLU A 49 2.37 2.64 -7.82
CA GLU A 49 2.26 4.06 -7.43
C GLU A 49 2.84 4.37 -6.04
N ASN A 50 3.06 3.36 -5.19
CA ASN A 50 3.46 3.54 -3.78
C ASN A 50 4.96 3.26 -3.52
N GLU A 51 5.80 3.27 -4.57
CA GLU A 51 7.26 3.04 -4.47
C GLU A 51 7.64 1.73 -3.75
N GLN A 52 6.72 0.76 -3.71
CA GLN A 52 6.95 -0.51 -3.05
C GLN A 52 7.71 -1.43 -4.00
N ILE A 53 8.65 -2.22 -3.45
CA ILE A 53 9.41 -3.20 -4.23
C ILE A 53 8.43 -4.23 -4.81
N LEU A 54 8.14 -4.12 -6.10
CA LEU A 54 7.30 -5.07 -6.82
C LEU A 54 8.01 -6.42 -6.85
N ILE A 55 7.35 -7.44 -6.30
CA ILE A 55 7.80 -8.81 -6.49
C ILE A 55 7.52 -9.14 -7.95
N ALA A 56 8.57 -9.54 -8.69
CA ALA A 56 8.46 -9.90 -10.10
C ALA A 56 7.24 -10.79 -10.36
N ASN A 57 6.45 -10.41 -11.36
CA ASN A 57 5.24 -11.12 -11.74
C ASN A 57 5.57 -12.56 -12.13
N HIS A 58 4.59 -13.46 -12.04
CA HIS A 58 4.82 -14.87 -12.38
C HIS A 58 5.31 -15.07 -13.83
N SER A 59 4.94 -14.19 -14.77
CA SER A 59 5.49 -14.21 -16.14
C SER A 59 6.95 -13.76 -16.19
N GLU A 60 7.32 -12.70 -15.48
CA GLU A 60 8.69 -12.18 -15.43
C GLU A 60 9.63 -13.19 -14.78
N LYS A 61 9.20 -13.84 -13.69
CA LYS A 61 9.95 -14.94 -13.08
C LYS A 61 10.22 -16.08 -14.05
N LYS A 62 9.23 -16.43 -14.88
CA LYS A 62 9.41 -17.43 -15.94
C LYS A 62 10.40 -16.96 -17.00
N GLN A 63 10.33 -15.69 -17.42
CA GLN A 63 11.26 -15.13 -18.42
C GLN A 63 12.69 -15.11 -17.88
N LEU A 64 12.91 -14.66 -16.65
CA LEU A 64 14.21 -14.69 -15.98
C LEU A 64 14.79 -16.11 -15.86
N ALA A 65 13.93 -17.13 -15.71
CA ALA A 65 14.38 -18.52 -15.64
C ALA A 65 14.61 -19.18 -17.01
N THR A 66 13.92 -18.72 -18.05
CA THR A 66 13.93 -19.38 -19.38
C THR A 66 14.90 -18.71 -20.35
N ASP A 67 15.05 -17.39 -20.28
CA ASP A 67 15.88 -16.61 -21.18
C ASP A 67 17.15 -16.08 -20.46
N ALA A 68 18.30 -16.61 -20.86
CA ALA A 68 19.60 -16.26 -20.30
C ALA A 68 20.05 -14.84 -20.65
N MET A 69 19.64 -14.29 -21.80
CA MET A 69 20.00 -12.92 -22.20
C MET A 69 19.19 -11.91 -21.40
N TYR A 70 17.89 -12.15 -21.26
CA TYR A 70 17.02 -11.32 -20.42
C TYR A 70 17.49 -11.29 -18.96
N HIS A 71 17.89 -12.43 -18.41
CA HIS A 71 18.47 -12.49 -17.06
C HIS A 71 19.75 -11.65 -16.92
N LEU A 72 20.64 -11.70 -17.92
CA LEU A 72 21.89 -10.95 -17.90
C LEU A 72 21.62 -9.44 -17.91
N GLU A 73 20.74 -8.97 -18.79
CA GLU A 73 20.33 -7.56 -18.86
C GLU A 73 19.71 -7.09 -17.54
N HIS A 74 18.78 -7.88 -16.99
CA HIS A 74 18.16 -7.57 -15.69
C HIS A 74 19.21 -7.44 -14.58
N SER A 75 20.15 -8.39 -14.51
CA SER A 75 21.21 -8.38 -13.49
C SER A 75 22.15 -7.16 -13.61
N VAL A 76 22.38 -6.63 -14.82
CA VAL A 76 23.15 -5.40 -15.02
C VAL A 76 22.35 -4.19 -14.56
N THR A 77 21.07 -4.12 -14.93
CA THR A 77 20.19 -3.02 -14.50
C THR A 77 20.03 -2.95 -12.98
N ASP A 78 19.95 -4.10 -12.31
CA ASP A 78 19.86 -4.18 -10.84
C ASP A 78 21.12 -3.67 -10.17
N LYS A 79 22.31 -4.00 -10.71
CA LYS A 79 23.58 -3.48 -10.20
C LYS A 79 23.70 -1.97 -10.38
N MET A 80 23.22 -1.43 -11.51
CA MET A 80 23.20 0.02 -11.73
C MET A 80 22.30 0.72 -10.71
N LYS A 81 21.05 0.26 -10.55
CA LYS A 81 20.13 0.81 -9.55
C LYS A 81 20.72 0.73 -8.14
N ALA A 82 21.34 -0.40 -7.78
CA ALA A 82 22.02 -0.52 -6.50
C ALA A 82 23.11 0.54 -6.34
N SER A 83 23.96 0.76 -7.35
CA SER A 83 25.02 1.77 -7.29
C SER A 83 24.50 3.20 -7.17
N GLU A 84 23.36 3.52 -7.80
CA GLU A 84 22.72 4.83 -7.72
C GLU A 84 22.14 5.11 -6.32
N ILE A 85 21.65 4.08 -5.62
CA ILE A 85 21.00 4.21 -4.31
C ILE A 85 22.00 4.15 -3.14
N ILE A 86 23.19 3.58 -3.33
CA ILE A 86 24.27 3.54 -2.31
C ILE A 86 24.51 4.90 -1.61
N PRO A 87 24.69 6.04 -2.31
CA PRO A 87 24.95 7.31 -1.64
C PRO A 87 23.78 7.73 -0.73
N ALA A 88 22.53 7.56 -1.16
CA ALA A 88 21.36 7.86 -0.33
C ALA A 88 21.30 6.97 0.92
N ILE A 89 21.67 5.68 0.80
CA ILE A 89 21.77 4.78 1.95
C ILE A 89 22.89 5.23 2.91
N GLN A 90 24.03 5.68 2.39
CA GLN A 90 25.13 6.17 3.20
C GLN A 90 24.74 7.42 4.00
N GLU A 91 24.01 8.36 3.41
CA GLU A 91 23.47 9.53 4.11
C GLU A 91 22.58 9.11 5.29
N VAL A 92 21.62 8.21 5.06
CA VAL A 92 20.73 7.69 6.11
C VAL A 92 21.50 6.96 7.22
N GLN A 93 22.57 6.23 6.86
CA GLN A 93 23.43 5.57 7.84
C GLN A 93 24.21 6.57 8.71
N ILE A 94 24.71 7.65 8.11
CA ILE A 94 25.40 8.72 8.83
C ILE A 94 24.44 9.40 9.81
N ASP A 95 23.23 9.73 9.36
CA ASP A 95 22.20 10.33 10.22
C ASP A 95 21.87 9.43 11.42
N ARG A 96 21.71 8.12 11.18
CA ARG A 96 21.41 7.16 12.26
C ARG A 96 22.49 7.14 13.35
N LEU A 97 23.77 7.21 12.98
CA LEU A 97 24.87 7.20 13.96
C LEU A 97 24.78 8.38 14.94
N GLY A 98 24.22 9.52 14.53
CA GLY A 98 23.99 10.66 15.41
C GLY A 98 22.89 10.46 16.45
N HIS A 99 22.03 9.44 16.30
CA HIS A 99 20.84 9.22 17.13
C HIS A 99 20.92 7.99 18.06
N GLU A 100 22.02 7.22 18.03
CA GLU A 100 22.12 5.99 18.83
C GLU A 100 22.23 6.26 20.35
N ASP A 101 22.69 7.45 20.75
CA ASP A 101 22.91 7.78 22.17
C ASP A 101 21.60 8.00 22.95
N ASP A 102 20.55 8.59 22.36
CA ASP A 102 19.29 8.89 23.06
C ASP A 102 18.51 7.63 23.49
N PHE A 103 18.58 6.54 22.72
CA PHE A 103 17.88 5.30 23.07
C PHE A 103 18.56 4.57 24.23
N THR A 104 19.89 4.52 24.24
CA THR A 104 20.67 3.86 25.30
C THR A 104 20.55 4.58 26.64
N LEU A 105 20.51 5.92 26.63
CA LEU A 105 20.30 6.74 27.83
C LEU A 105 18.92 6.49 28.46
N ASN A 106 17.88 6.30 27.64
CA ASN A 106 16.53 6.00 28.12
C ASN A 106 16.38 4.57 28.68
N GLN A 107 17.19 3.61 28.21
CA GLN A 107 17.19 2.24 28.73
C GLN A 107 17.83 2.13 30.13
N ILE A 108 18.76 3.02 30.47
CA ILE A 108 19.41 3.05 31.79
C ILE A 108 18.52 3.72 32.85
N ALA A 109 17.52 4.51 32.43
CA ALA A 109 16.62 5.26 33.30
C ALA A 109 15.42 4.45 33.85
N THR A 110 15.29 3.17 33.47
CA THR A 110 14.34 2.19 34.05
C THR A 110 15.04 1.17 34.92
#